data_AF-A0A538NVS1-F1
#
_entry.id   AF-A0A538NVS1-F1
#
_cell.length_a   1.000
_cell.length_b   1.000
_cell.length_c   1.000
_cell.angle_alpha   90.00
_cell.angle_beta   90.00
_cell.angle_gamma   90.00
#
_symmetry.space_group_name_H-M   'P 1'
#
loop_
_entity.id
_entity.type
_entity.pdbx_description
1 polymer ?
#
loop_
_entity_poly.entity_id
_entity_poly.type
_entity_poly.pdbx_seq_one_letter_code
_entity_poly.pdbx_strand_id
1 'polypeptide(L)'
;MKPGTITHTIAALLSSISSLFAHSTPAKAESPKVKASKKSDKLSDNLLNVGSLLFSPKHSASPEPGERYPWKKDIVTTVFWIGEQPSGNNPVPNRASSWDKNWTKNYGGFDDPNPARRSNYIPVKFTPRQNPFYCALPYSDKATTGHRPEAARVVPWFKEAYQGPAISTCKDRWVAIHKGNRTVYAQWEDAGPFRTDHWQYVFGNERPKPNLNKGAGLDVSPAVRDYLGLNETDVTDWKFVEFSEVPRGPWSTHGENNTFVINDGKKGEKLAEAPKGGGGIIAR
;
A
#
# COMPACT_ATOMS: atom_id res chain seq x y z
N MET A 1 -11.65 -6.52 -58.95
CA MET A 1 -10.96 -7.55 -58.15
C MET A 1 -10.12 -6.84 -57.07
N LYS A 2 -10.38 -7.10 -55.78
CA LYS A 2 -9.40 -6.95 -54.66
C LYS A 2 -8.47 -8.18 -54.69
N PRO A 3 -7.25 -8.25 -54.08
CA PRO A 3 -6.87 -7.86 -52.70
C PRO A 3 -5.43 -7.24 -52.61
N GLY A 4 -4.78 -6.94 -51.48
CA GLY A 4 -5.00 -7.25 -50.06
C GLY A 4 -3.98 -6.54 -49.15
N THR A 5 -4.23 -6.64 -47.84
CA THR A 5 -3.45 -6.12 -46.72
C THR A 5 -2.51 -7.19 -46.19
N ILE A 6 -1.31 -6.84 -45.71
CA ILE A 6 -0.47 -7.74 -44.90
C ILE A 6 -0.02 -7.01 -43.62
N THR A 7 -0.37 -7.65 -42.51
CA THR A 7 0.03 -7.46 -41.12
C THR A 7 1.41 -8.09 -40.88
N HIS A 8 2.24 -7.50 -40.01
CA HIS A 8 3.30 -8.27 -39.32
C HIS A 8 3.32 -8.00 -37.82
N THR A 9 3.11 -9.11 -37.11
CA THR A 9 3.13 -9.35 -35.67
C THR A 9 4.57 -9.30 -35.13
N ILE A 10 4.80 -8.57 -34.05
CA ILE A 10 6.04 -8.65 -33.25
C ILE A 10 5.78 -9.60 -32.08
N ALA A 11 6.45 -10.76 -32.08
CA ALA A 11 6.55 -11.64 -30.93
C ALA A 11 7.85 -11.30 -30.18
N ALA A 12 7.74 -10.91 -28.91
CA ALA A 12 8.87 -10.78 -28.01
C ALA A 12 8.80 -11.87 -26.95
N LEU A 13 9.61 -12.91 -27.13
CA LEU A 13 9.96 -13.89 -26.11
C LEU A 13 11.07 -13.29 -25.25
N LEU A 14 10.79 -13.03 -23.97
CA LEU A 14 11.84 -12.74 -22.99
C LEU A 14 12.01 -13.96 -22.11
N SER A 15 13.11 -14.67 -22.34
CA SER A 15 13.62 -15.79 -21.57
C SER A 15 14.24 -15.31 -20.26
N SER A 16 13.84 -15.98 -19.18
CA SER A 16 14.43 -15.90 -17.85
C SER A 16 15.83 -16.51 -17.85
N ILE A 17 16.81 -15.83 -17.26
CA ILE A 17 18.11 -16.45 -16.94
C ILE A 17 18.34 -16.34 -15.44
N SER A 18 18.39 -17.51 -14.81
CA SER A 18 18.79 -17.73 -13.43
C SER A 18 20.32 -17.72 -13.29
N SER A 19 20.76 -17.23 -12.14
CA SER A 19 22.14 -17.12 -11.65
C SER A 19 22.92 -18.44 -11.57
N LEU A 20 24.20 -18.42 -11.93
CA LEU A 20 25.26 -19.27 -11.36
C LEU A 20 26.60 -18.50 -11.39
N PHE A 21 27.17 -18.16 -10.21
CA PHE A 21 28.57 -17.79 -10.10
C PHE A 21 29.36 -18.98 -9.57
N ALA A 22 30.30 -19.46 -10.40
CA ALA A 22 31.31 -20.46 -10.04
C ALA A 22 32.66 -19.79 -9.75
N HIS A 23 33.43 -20.42 -8.87
CA HIS A 23 34.73 -20.00 -8.35
C HIS A 23 35.81 -19.71 -9.40
N SER A 24 36.71 -18.78 -9.06
CA SER A 24 38.13 -18.91 -9.39
C SER A 24 39.00 -18.15 -8.38
N THR A 25 39.99 -18.87 -7.84
CA THR A 25 41.18 -18.33 -7.13
C THR A 25 42.23 -17.89 -8.15
N PRO A 26 43.21 -17.06 -7.76
CA PRO A 26 44.53 -17.66 -7.49
C PRO A 26 45.33 -17.08 -6.29
N ALA A 27 46.20 -17.96 -5.80
CA ALA A 27 47.40 -17.82 -4.95
C ALA A 27 48.38 -16.70 -5.40
N LYS A 28 49.39 -16.18 -4.67
CA LYS A 28 50.05 -16.42 -3.35
C LYS A 28 51.05 -15.26 -3.11
N ALA A 29 51.28 -14.86 -1.86
CA ALA A 29 52.58 -14.39 -1.35
C ALA A 29 52.63 -14.50 0.20
N GLU A 30 53.61 -15.27 0.72
CA GLU A 30 53.92 -15.49 2.15
C GLU A 30 54.97 -14.44 2.62
N SER A 31 54.73 -13.68 3.70
CA SER A 31 55.20 -13.82 5.12
C SER A 31 56.64 -13.36 5.42
N PRO A 32 56.92 -12.82 6.63
CA PRO A 32 57.23 -13.71 7.75
C PRO A 32 56.64 -13.32 9.12
N LYS A 33 56.56 -14.37 9.96
CA LYS A 33 56.11 -14.46 11.36
C LYS A 33 57.01 -13.70 12.35
N VAL A 34 56.41 -13.20 13.43
CA VAL A 34 56.98 -13.27 14.80
C VAL A 34 55.89 -13.78 15.75
N LYS A 35 56.25 -14.75 16.61
CA LYS A 35 55.44 -15.38 17.65
C LYS A 35 55.85 -14.86 19.04
N ALA A 36 54.96 -15.13 20.01
CA ALA A 36 55.09 -15.08 21.48
C ALA A 36 54.60 -13.74 22.09
N SER A 37 53.89 -13.69 23.23
CA SER A 37 53.70 -14.65 24.31
C SER A 37 52.46 -14.31 25.15
N LYS A 38 52.05 -15.28 25.97
CA LYS A 38 51.08 -15.24 27.10
C LYS A 38 51.10 -13.93 27.92
N LYS A 39 49.93 -13.43 28.31
CA LYS A 39 49.50 -13.35 29.73
C LYS A 39 48.00 -13.04 29.87
N SER A 40 47.39 -13.77 30.78
CA SER A 40 46.08 -13.54 31.37
C SER A 40 46.01 -12.18 32.08
N ASP A 41 44.87 -11.52 32.03
CA ASP A 41 44.28 -10.93 33.23
C ASP A 41 42.75 -10.94 33.15
N LYS A 42 42.18 -11.40 34.26
CA LYS A 42 40.77 -11.63 34.52
C LYS A 42 40.29 -10.44 35.33
N LEU A 43 39.35 -9.65 34.82
CA LEU A 43 38.60 -8.68 35.64
C LEU A 43 37.12 -8.62 35.23
N SER A 44 36.32 -9.09 36.17
CA SER A 44 34.93 -8.75 36.51
C SER A 44 33.83 -8.89 35.46
N ASP A 45 33.09 -9.99 35.63
CA ASP A 45 31.64 -10.08 35.46
C ASP A 45 30.92 -8.90 36.12
N ASN A 46 30.07 -8.20 35.36
CA ASN A 46 28.70 -7.81 35.73
C ASN A 46 28.17 -6.75 34.75
N LEU A 47 27.57 -7.18 33.64
CA LEU A 47 26.31 -6.58 33.15
C LEU A 47 25.62 -7.52 32.15
N LEU A 48 25.17 -8.67 32.66
CA LEU A 48 24.08 -9.40 32.03
C LEU A 48 22.80 -8.59 32.26
N ASN A 49 22.21 -8.03 31.19
CA ASN A 49 20.78 -8.13 30.87
C ASN A 49 20.42 -7.13 29.75
N VAL A 50 20.96 -7.30 28.55
CA VAL A 50 20.32 -6.76 27.35
C VAL A 50 19.49 -7.91 26.79
N GLY A 51 18.25 -7.98 27.29
CA GLY A 51 17.27 -8.98 26.92
C GLY A 51 17.17 -9.10 25.40
N SER A 52 17.47 -10.30 24.93
CA SER A 52 17.04 -10.80 23.63
C SER A 52 15.54 -10.56 23.52
N LEU A 53 15.14 -9.54 22.77
CA LEU A 53 13.76 -9.34 22.35
C LEU A 53 13.44 -10.42 21.32
N LEU A 54 13.24 -11.65 21.84
CA LEU A 54 12.57 -12.72 21.13
C LEU A 54 11.14 -12.23 20.90
N PHE A 55 10.90 -11.67 19.72
CA PHE A 55 9.56 -11.45 19.19
C PHE A 55 8.87 -12.81 19.07
N SER A 56 8.16 -13.20 20.12
CA SER A 56 7.21 -14.31 20.05
C SER A 56 6.05 -13.83 19.17
N PRO A 57 5.69 -14.54 18.09
CA PRO A 57 4.52 -14.17 17.31
C PRO A 57 3.30 -14.36 18.20
N LYS A 58 2.69 -13.27 18.65
CA LYS A 58 1.34 -13.34 19.21
C LYS A 58 0.44 -13.73 18.06
N HIS A 59 -0.11 -14.94 18.13
CA HIS A 59 -1.20 -15.36 17.26
C HIS A 59 -2.26 -14.26 17.23
N SER A 60 -2.72 -13.90 16.03
CA SER A 60 -3.82 -12.99 15.79
C SER A 60 -4.98 -13.38 16.71
N ALA A 61 -5.35 -12.48 17.61
CA ALA A 61 -6.52 -12.67 18.46
C ALA A 61 -7.74 -12.93 17.56
N SER A 62 -8.61 -13.86 17.98
CA SER A 62 -9.90 -14.05 17.33
C SER A 62 -10.65 -12.71 17.25
N PRO A 63 -11.36 -12.42 16.15
CA PRO A 63 -12.12 -11.18 16.03
C PRO A 63 -13.07 -11.04 17.21
N GLU A 64 -13.17 -9.83 17.78
CA GLU A 64 -14.19 -9.55 18.80
C GLU A 64 -15.59 -9.82 18.22
N PRO A 65 -16.58 -10.23 19.03
CA PRO A 65 -17.94 -10.47 18.56
C PRO A 65 -18.50 -9.24 17.81
N GLY A 66 -18.68 -9.37 16.50
CA GLY A 66 -19.17 -8.30 15.62
C GLY A 66 -18.12 -7.64 14.71
N GLU A 67 -16.81 -7.91 14.88
CA GLU A 67 -15.79 -7.43 13.95
C GLU A 67 -15.74 -8.29 12.67
N ARG A 68 -16.15 -7.71 11.54
CA ARG A 68 -16.16 -8.40 10.24
C ARG A 68 -14.77 -8.79 9.73
N TYR A 69 -13.75 -7.97 10.03
CA TYR A 69 -12.37 -8.17 9.58
C TYR A 69 -11.41 -8.03 10.77
N PRO A 70 -10.54 -9.03 11.04
CA PRO A 70 -9.59 -8.96 12.14
C PRO A 70 -8.46 -7.97 11.87
N TRP A 71 -7.92 -7.37 12.94
CA TRP A 71 -6.70 -6.59 12.90
C TRP A 71 -5.48 -7.46 12.55
N LYS A 72 -4.71 -7.02 11.55
CA LYS A 72 -3.35 -7.49 11.31
C LYS A 72 -2.41 -6.61 12.12
N LYS A 73 -1.85 -7.18 13.18
CA LYS A 73 -1.06 -6.46 14.18
C LYS A 73 0.41 -6.44 13.85
N ASP A 74 1.13 -5.45 14.34
CA ASP A 74 2.60 -5.37 14.27
C ASP A 74 3.15 -5.58 12.84
N ILE A 75 2.54 -4.91 11.86
CA ILE A 75 2.94 -5.01 10.46
C ILE A 75 3.99 -3.95 10.16
N VAL A 76 5.11 -4.38 9.58
CA VAL A 76 6.12 -3.45 9.06
C VAL A 76 5.47 -2.64 7.94
N THR A 77 5.53 -1.32 8.10
CA THR A 77 4.87 -0.34 7.24
C THR A 77 5.91 0.63 6.71
N THR A 78 5.90 0.80 5.39
CA THR A 78 6.79 1.72 4.66
C THR A 78 5.99 2.81 3.97
N VAL A 79 6.68 3.87 3.56
CA VAL A 79 6.07 5.01 2.87
C VAL A 79 6.38 4.93 1.39
N PHE A 80 5.36 5.08 0.56
CA PHE A 80 5.47 5.19 -0.89
C PHE A 80 4.62 6.35 -1.38
N TRP A 81 4.88 6.85 -2.58
CA TRP A 81 4.12 7.98 -3.10
C TRP A 81 3.94 7.94 -4.61
N ILE A 82 2.84 8.54 -5.06
CA ILE A 82 2.46 8.65 -6.47
C ILE A 82 3.46 9.53 -7.22
N GLY A 83 3.94 9.02 -8.35
CA GLY A 83 4.88 9.71 -9.24
C GLY A 83 6.35 9.59 -8.82
N GLU A 84 6.67 8.73 -7.84
CA GLU A 84 8.05 8.37 -7.53
C GLU A 84 8.83 7.95 -8.80
N GLN A 85 10.03 8.51 -8.97
CA GLN A 85 10.92 8.13 -10.05
C GLN A 85 11.65 6.83 -9.70
N PRO A 86 12.06 6.04 -10.71
CA PRO A 86 12.94 4.92 -10.45
C PRO A 86 14.24 5.41 -9.80
N SER A 87 14.76 4.65 -8.85
CA SER A 87 16.08 4.84 -8.24
C SER A 87 16.87 3.54 -8.27
N GLY A 88 18.16 3.58 -7.93
CA GLY A 88 19.01 2.39 -7.92
C GLY A 88 18.49 1.26 -7.02
N ASN A 89 17.74 1.61 -5.96
CA ASN A 89 17.14 0.65 -5.01
C ASN A 89 15.65 0.38 -5.26
N ASN A 90 14.99 1.20 -6.11
CA ASN A 90 13.60 1.00 -6.51
C ASN A 90 13.47 1.16 -8.04
N PRO A 91 13.62 0.08 -8.82
CA PRO A 91 13.60 0.16 -10.27
C PRO A 91 12.20 0.42 -10.84
N VAL A 92 11.13 0.28 -10.05
CA VAL A 92 9.75 0.43 -10.51
C VAL A 92 9.22 1.80 -10.07
N PRO A 93 8.87 2.70 -11.01
CA PRO A 93 8.30 3.99 -10.67
C PRO A 93 6.82 3.86 -10.29
N ASN A 94 6.36 4.64 -9.32
CA ASN A 94 4.95 4.72 -8.93
C ASN A 94 4.17 5.69 -9.85
N ARG A 95 4.47 5.70 -11.14
CA ARG A 95 3.75 6.51 -12.15
C ARG A 95 2.40 5.90 -12.52
N ALA A 96 2.30 4.59 -12.36
CA ALA A 96 1.09 3.79 -12.51
C ALA A 96 0.92 2.94 -11.24
N SER A 97 -0.33 2.60 -10.91
CA SER A 97 -0.64 1.56 -9.94
C SER A 97 -1.06 0.27 -10.64
N SER A 98 -1.31 -0.76 -9.84
CA SER A 98 -1.91 -2.02 -10.26
C SER A 98 -3.27 -1.86 -10.95
N TRP A 99 -3.96 -0.73 -10.72
CA TRP A 99 -5.29 -0.47 -11.23
C TRP A 99 -5.39 0.78 -12.10
N ASP A 100 -4.44 1.71 -12.00
CA ASP A 100 -4.43 2.95 -12.75
C ASP A 100 -3.12 3.13 -13.55
N LYS A 101 -3.19 2.97 -14.87
CA LYS A 101 -2.03 3.16 -15.77
C LYS A 101 -1.54 4.60 -15.87
N ASN A 102 -2.39 5.56 -15.48
CA ASN A 102 -2.12 6.99 -15.55
C ASN A 102 -2.13 7.62 -14.15
N TRP A 103 -1.72 6.87 -13.12
CA TRP A 103 -1.96 7.21 -11.72
C TRP A 103 -1.47 8.61 -11.33
N THR A 104 -0.24 9.00 -11.69
CA THR A 104 0.26 10.36 -11.42
C THR A 104 -0.59 11.44 -12.09
N LYS A 105 -1.01 11.19 -13.34
CA LYS A 105 -1.87 12.13 -14.06
C LYS A 105 -3.22 12.23 -13.35
N ASN A 106 -3.85 11.10 -13.05
CA ASN A 106 -5.18 11.06 -12.45
C ASN A 106 -5.20 11.61 -11.02
N TYR A 107 -4.15 11.40 -10.22
CA TYR A 107 -3.96 12.05 -8.93
C TYR A 107 -3.84 13.57 -9.04
N GLY A 108 -3.29 14.07 -10.15
CA GLY A 108 -3.11 15.50 -10.44
C GLY A 108 -1.66 15.96 -10.44
N GLY A 109 -0.70 15.09 -10.07
CA GLY A 109 0.71 15.42 -10.06
C GLY A 109 1.55 14.49 -9.20
N PHE A 110 2.78 14.91 -8.94
CA PHE A 110 3.72 14.23 -8.03
C PHE A 110 3.29 14.46 -6.58
N ASP A 111 3.03 13.39 -5.84
CA ASP A 111 2.67 13.47 -4.41
C ASP A 111 3.94 13.67 -3.57
N ASP A 112 4.43 14.91 -3.51
CA ASP A 112 5.73 15.25 -2.92
C ASP A 112 5.81 14.79 -1.45
N PRO A 113 6.68 13.80 -1.12
CA PRO A 113 6.74 13.24 0.21
C PRO A 113 7.46 14.15 1.20
N ASN A 114 8.08 15.26 0.78
CA ASN A 114 8.78 16.17 1.68
C ASN A 114 7.78 16.91 2.60
N PRO A 115 7.84 16.76 3.93
CA PRO A 115 6.90 17.44 4.84
C PRO A 115 6.86 18.96 4.68
N ALA A 116 7.97 19.61 4.31
CA ALA A 116 8.03 21.05 4.07
C ALA A 116 7.25 21.51 2.82
N ARG A 117 6.82 20.57 1.97
CA ARG A 117 6.06 20.82 0.73
C ARG A 117 4.64 20.27 0.82
N ARG A 118 4.15 20.07 2.04
CA ARG A 118 2.81 19.58 2.33
C ARG A 118 2.09 20.54 3.25
N SER A 119 0.79 20.71 3.02
CA SER A 119 -0.11 21.45 3.89
C SER A 119 -1.43 20.71 3.97
N ASN A 120 -2.00 20.56 5.16
CA ASN A 120 -3.22 19.77 5.38
C ASN A 120 -3.16 18.37 4.73
N TYR A 121 -2.00 17.71 4.84
CA TYR A 121 -1.75 16.36 4.33
C TYR A 121 -1.74 16.21 2.79
N ILE A 122 -1.76 17.30 2.03
CA ILE A 122 -1.65 17.29 0.56
C ILE A 122 -0.41 18.06 0.04
N PRO A 123 0.07 17.78 -1.18
CA PRO A 123 1.12 18.59 -1.81
C PRO A 123 0.69 20.05 -1.97
N VAL A 124 1.60 21.00 -1.71
CA VAL A 124 1.28 22.45 -1.81
C VAL A 124 1.09 22.95 -3.26
N LYS A 125 1.48 22.17 -4.26
CA LYS A 125 1.49 22.60 -5.67
C LYS A 125 0.15 22.43 -6.39
N PHE A 126 -0.75 21.60 -5.87
CA PHE A 126 -2.04 21.31 -6.48
C PHE A 126 -2.99 20.68 -5.47
N THR A 127 -4.30 20.76 -5.73
CA THR A 127 -5.31 19.97 -5.00
C THR A 127 -5.41 18.58 -5.64
N PRO A 128 -5.20 17.49 -4.88
CA PRO A 128 -5.33 16.13 -5.41
C PRO A 128 -6.73 15.85 -5.97
N ARG A 129 -6.76 15.20 -7.14
CA ARG A 129 -7.99 14.70 -7.78
C ARG A 129 -8.32 13.26 -7.41
N GLN A 130 -7.42 12.56 -6.72
CA GLN A 130 -7.70 11.31 -6.02
C GLN A 130 -7.41 11.47 -4.53
N ASN A 131 -7.93 10.56 -3.71
CA ASN A 131 -7.78 10.64 -2.25
C ASN A 131 -6.29 10.64 -1.85
N PRO A 132 -5.80 11.63 -1.10
CA PRO A 132 -4.40 11.66 -0.64
C PRO A 132 -4.09 10.60 0.43
N PHE A 133 -5.09 10.03 1.09
CA PHE A 133 -4.94 8.93 2.02
C PHE A 133 -5.14 7.61 1.29
N TYR A 134 -4.02 7.03 0.83
CA TYR A 134 -4.00 5.77 0.09
C TYR A 134 -2.96 4.81 0.65
N CYS A 135 -3.11 3.53 0.34
CA CYS A 135 -2.19 2.47 0.72
C CYS A 135 -2.02 1.42 -0.39
N ALA A 136 -1.00 0.57 -0.22
CA ALA A 136 -0.83 -0.66 -0.98
C ALA A 136 -0.78 -1.87 -0.04
N LEU A 137 -1.44 -2.95 -0.45
CA LEU A 137 -1.36 -4.28 0.16
C LEU A 137 -0.87 -5.28 -0.90
N PRO A 138 -0.15 -6.35 -0.53
CA PRO A 138 0.62 -7.16 -1.48
C PRO A 138 -0.25 -8.17 -2.25
N TYR A 139 -1.36 -7.71 -2.83
CA TYR A 139 -2.30 -8.46 -3.62
C TYR A 139 -2.96 -7.58 -4.69
N SER A 140 -3.08 -8.09 -5.91
CA SER A 140 -3.96 -7.54 -6.94
C SER A 140 -4.85 -8.66 -7.45
N ASP A 141 -6.16 -8.41 -7.53
CA ASP A 141 -7.12 -9.35 -8.08
C ASP A 141 -7.14 -9.37 -9.62
N LYS A 142 -6.38 -8.49 -10.28
CA LYS A 142 -6.29 -8.44 -11.74
C LYS A 142 -5.31 -9.46 -12.30
N ALA A 143 -5.68 -10.01 -13.46
CA ALA A 143 -4.80 -10.76 -14.34
C ALA A 143 -4.66 -10.04 -15.69
N THR A 144 -3.84 -10.56 -16.61
CA THR A 144 -3.74 -10.05 -17.99
C THR A 144 -5.12 -9.99 -18.66
N THR A 145 -5.96 -10.98 -18.38
CA THR A 145 -7.36 -11.03 -18.79
C THR A 145 -8.23 -11.37 -17.57
N GLY A 146 -9.25 -10.55 -17.30
CA GLY A 146 -10.17 -10.80 -16.19
C GLY A 146 -9.52 -10.68 -14.80
N HIS A 147 -9.88 -11.62 -13.93
CA HIS A 147 -9.40 -11.70 -12.56
C HIS A 147 -8.47 -12.89 -12.37
N ARG A 148 -7.67 -12.84 -11.31
CA ARG A 148 -6.89 -14.00 -10.88
C ARG A 148 -7.81 -15.17 -10.49
N PRO A 149 -7.40 -16.44 -10.76
CA PRO A 149 -8.25 -17.61 -10.51
C PRO A 149 -8.73 -17.73 -9.07
N GLU A 150 -7.94 -17.29 -8.10
CA GLU A 150 -8.28 -17.33 -6.69
C GLU A 150 -9.23 -16.20 -6.24
N ALA A 151 -9.33 -15.10 -6.98
CA ALA A 151 -9.95 -13.86 -6.52
C ALA A 151 -11.39 -14.06 -6.02
N ALA A 152 -12.22 -14.76 -6.82
CA ALA A 152 -13.62 -15.05 -6.49
C ALA A 152 -13.80 -15.91 -5.23
N ARG A 153 -12.76 -16.64 -4.82
CA ARG A 153 -12.76 -17.50 -3.64
C ARG A 153 -12.20 -16.79 -2.41
N VAL A 154 -11.21 -15.90 -2.58
CA VAL A 154 -10.42 -15.35 -1.46
C VAL A 154 -10.77 -13.92 -1.09
N VAL A 155 -11.30 -13.12 -2.02
CA VAL A 155 -11.70 -11.74 -1.75
C VAL A 155 -13.07 -11.76 -1.07
N PRO A 156 -13.21 -11.31 0.20
CA PRO A 156 -14.44 -11.52 0.98
C PRO A 156 -15.70 -10.87 0.42
N TRP A 157 -15.53 -9.84 -0.41
CA TRP A 157 -16.60 -9.04 -1.02
C TRP A 157 -16.63 -9.17 -2.54
N PHE A 158 -16.00 -10.22 -3.10
CA PHE A 158 -15.84 -10.33 -4.55
C PHE A 158 -17.18 -10.26 -5.28
N LYS A 159 -18.18 -11.01 -4.80
CA LYS A 159 -19.48 -11.12 -5.47
C LYS A 159 -20.24 -9.79 -5.46
N GLU A 160 -20.17 -9.08 -4.35
CA GLU A 160 -20.83 -7.80 -4.12
C GLU A 160 -20.16 -6.67 -4.92
N ALA A 161 -18.83 -6.72 -5.07
CA ALA A 161 -18.06 -5.70 -5.77
C ALA A 161 -17.83 -5.98 -7.26
N TYR A 162 -18.21 -7.15 -7.78
CA TYR A 162 -17.96 -7.53 -9.17
C TYR A 162 -18.73 -6.64 -10.15
N GLN A 163 -18.01 -5.99 -11.07
CA GLN A 163 -18.59 -5.11 -12.08
C GLN A 163 -18.28 -5.55 -13.52
N GLY A 164 -17.62 -6.70 -13.68
CA GLY A 164 -17.22 -7.23 -14.98
C GLY A 164 -15.74 -7.59 -15.04
N PRO A 165 -15.31 -8.21 -16.14
CA PRO A 165 -13.94 -8.68 -16.27
C PRO A 165 -12.95 -7.50 -16.23
N ALA A 166 -11.83 -7.70 -15.52
CA ALA A 166 -10.71 -6.77 -15.42
C ALA A 166 -11.00 -5.44 -14.69
N ILE A 167 -12.19 -5.28 -14.10
CA ILE A 167 -12.51 -4.21 -13.14
C ILE A 167 -12.21 -4.75 -11.74
N SER A 168 -11.23 -4.16 -11.05
CA SER A 168 -10.82 -4.66 -9.73
C SER A 168 -11.95 -4.58 -8.70
N THR A 169 -12.05 -5.62 -7.89
CA THR A 169 -12.87 -5.68 -6.68
C THR A 169 -12.12 -5.17 -5.44
N CYS A 170 -10.80 -4.94 -5.54
CA CYS A 170 -9.93 -4.52 -4.44
C CYS A 170 -9.72 -3.01 -4.39
N LYS A 171 -9.65 -2.34 -5.56
CA LYS A 171 -9.46 -0.89 -5.65
C LYS A 171 -10.55 -0.12 -4.88
N ASP A 172 -10.19 1.03 -4.30
CA ASP A 172 -11.07 1.94 -3.55
C ASP A 172 -11.64 1.39 -2.23
N ARG A 173 -11.26 0.17 -1.84
CA ARG A 173 -11.64 -0.40 -0.53
C ARG A 173 -10.93 0.34 0.60
N TRP A 174 -11.60 0.48 1.74
CA TRP A 174 -11.06 1.22 2.88
C TRP A 174 -10.33 0.28 3.86
N VAL A 175 -9.23 0.79 4.40
CA VAL A 175 -8.54 0.20 5.54
C VAL A 175 -8.47 1.20 6.69
N ALA A 176 -8.58 0.70 7.91
CA ALA A 176 -8.18 1.42 9.11
C ALA A 176 -6.74 1.05 9.45
N ILE A 177 -5.91 2.05 9.74
CA ILE A 177 -4.50 1.88 10.10
C ILE A 177 -4.27 2.56 11.45
N HIS A 178 -3.67 1.83 12.38
CA HIS A 178 -3.53 2.23 13.76
C HIS A 178 -2.06 2.29 14.18
N LYS A 179 -1.68 3.39 14.85
CA LYS A 179 -0.39 3.57 15.50
C LYS A 179 -0.58 4.28 16.84
N GLY A 180 -0.22 3.60 17.94
CA GLY A 180 -0.28 4.18 19.28
C GLY A 180 -1.72 4.46 19.72
N ASN A 181 -2.12 5.73 19.69
CA ASN A 181 -3.48 6.18 20.01
C ASN A 181 -4.17 6.87 18.81
N ARG A 182 -3.60 6.78 17.62
CA ARG A 182 -4.11 7.40 16.40
C ARG A 182 -4.57 6.35 15.41
N THR A 183 -5.73 6.59 14.80
CA THR A 183 -6.27 5.79 13.70
C THR A 183 -6.51 6.68 12.51
N VAL A 184 -6.07 6.23 11.34
CA VAL A 184 -6.29 6.88 10.05
C VAL A 184 -6.96 5.89 9.10
N TYR A 185 -7.68 6.41 8.12
CA TYR A 185 -8.36 5.61 7.13
C TYR A 185 -7.82 5.93 5.74
N ALA A 186 -7.53 4.90 4.96
CA ALA A 186 -6.91 5.03 3.65
C ALA A 186 -7.63 4.15 2.62
N GLN A 187 -7.64 4.58 1.37
CA GLN A 187 -8.13 3.78 0.24
C GLN A 187 -7.01 2.88 -0.30
N TRP A 188 -7.36 1.65 -0.64
CA TRP A 188 -6.46 0.70 -1.27
C TRP A 188 -6.33 1.00 -2.77
N GLU A 189 -5.19 1.60 -3.15
CA GLU A 189 -4.99 2.16 -4.50
C GLU A 189 -3.84 1.53 -5.30
N ASP A 190 -3.02 0.68 -4.67
CA ASP A 190 -2.02 -0.13 -5.36
C ASP A 190 -1.81 -1.51 -4.74
N ALA A 191 -1.04 -2.37 -5.42
CA ALA A 191 -0.58 -3.65 -4.91
C ALA A 191 0.93 -3.66 -4.67
N GLY A 192 1.32 -4.00 -3.45
CA GLY A 192 2.68 -3.96 -2.92
C GLY A 192 2.64 -4.05 -1.40
N PRO A 193 3.76 -4.19 -0.69
CA PRO A 193 5.14 -4.05 -1.16
C PRO A 193 5.69 -5.34 -1.81
N PHE A 194 6.62 -5.18 -2.77
CA PHE A 194 7.46 -6.20 -3.45
C PHE A 194 6.76 -7.34 -4.20
N ARG A 195 5.47 -7.55 -4.00
CA ARG A 195 4.69 -8.60 -4.65
C ARG A 195 3.21 -8.25 -4.68
N THR A 196 2.47 -8.94 -5.54
CA THR A 196 1.05 -8.65 -5.82
C THR A 196 0.18 -9.90 -5.75
N ASP A 197 0.66 -10.97 -5.13
CA ASP A 197 0.05 -12.30 -5.13
C ASP A 197 -0.16 -12.91 -3.73
N HIS A 198 0.05 -12.15 -2.66
CA HIS A 198 0.03 -12.66 -1.28
C HIS A 198 -1.33 -12.59 -0.61
N TRP A 199 -2.34 -13.20 -1.24
CA TRP A 199 -3.71 -13.24 -0.70
C TRP A 199 -3.81 -13.94 0.66
N GLN A 200 -2.94 -14.90 0.95
CA GLN A 200 -2.93 -15.62 2.23
C GLN A 200 -2.60 -14.71 3.42
N TYR A 201 -1.79 -13.69 3.19
CA TYR A 201 -1.57 -12.64 4.18
C TYR A 201 -2.72 -11.63 4.13
N VAL A 202 -3.08 -11.11 2.96
CA VAL A 202 -4.06 -10.01 2.84
C VAL A 202 -5.43 -10.41 3.38
N PHE A 203 -5.95 -11.58 2.98
CA PHE A 203 -7.28 -12.07 3.37
C PHE A 203 -7.25 -13.23 4.36
N GLY A 204 -6.11 -13.90 4.52
CA GLY A 204 -5.92 -15.01 5.47
C GLY A 204 -5.16 -14.59 6.73
N ASN A 205 -4.56 -15.59 7.38
CA ASN A 205 -3.87 -15.43 8.68
C ASN A 205 -2.34 -15.47 8.57
N GLU A 206 -1.77 -15.53 7.36
CA GLU A 206 -0.31 -15.49 7.21
C GLU A 206 0.26 -14.12 7.62
N ARG A 207 1.57 -14.08 7.88
CA ARG A 207 2.35 -12.85 8.03
C ARG A 207 2.91 -12.41 6.68
N PRO A 208 3.27 -11.12 6.49
CA PRO A 208 4.05 -10.70 5.33
C PRO A 208 5.30 -11.56 5.16
N LYS A 209 5.64 -11.91 3.92
CA LYS A 209 6.89 -12.64 3.64
C LYS A 209 8.10 -11.72 3.81
N PRO A 210 9.28 -12.26 4.16
CA PRO A 210 10.53 -11.51 4.15
C PRO A 210 10.73 -10.80 2.80
N ASN A 211 11.20 -9.55 2.86
CA ASN A 211 11.53 -8.71 1.71
C ASN A 211 12.62 -7.71 2.09
N LEU A 212 13.09 -6.89 1.14
CA LEU A 212 14.17 -5.92 1.36
C LEU A 212 13.84 -4.91 2.47
N ASN A 213 12.55 -4.61 2.69
CA ASN A 213 12.08 -3.76 3.78
C ASN A 213 11.69 -4.58 5.03
N LYS A 214 12.47 -5.62 5.36
CA LYS A 214 12.33 -6.41 6.60
C LYS A 214 10.94 -7.05 6.79
N GLY A 215 10.28 -7.44 5.69
CA GLY A 215 8.95 -8.04 5.75
C GLY A 215 7.83 -7.00 5.81
N ALA A 216 8.00 -5.86 5.12
CA ALA A 216 6.94 -4.89 4.91
C ALA A 216 5.69 -5.58 4.36
N GLY A 217 4.53 -5.25 4.93
CA GLY A 217 3.23 -5.80 4.54
C GLY A 217 2.18 -4.74 4.21
N LEU A 218 2.53 -3.47 4.33
CA LEU A 218 1.68 -2.32 4.08
C LEU A 218 2.58 -1.17 3.60
N ASP A 219 2.26 -0.58 2.46
CA ASP A 219 2.81 0.72 2.08
C ASP A 219 1.73 1.79 2.25
N VAL A 220 2.11 2.96 2.75
CA VAL A 220 1.18 4.07 3.01
C VAL A 220 1.62 5.36 2.35
N SER A 221 0.65 6.21 1.99
CA SER A 221 0.92 7.51 1.41
C SER A 221 1.62 8.47 2.38
N PRO A 222 2.24 9.56 1.87
CA PRO A 222 2.78 10.61 2.73
C PRO A 222 1.72 11.23 3.66
N ALA A 223 0.45 11.32 3.22
CA ALA A 223 -0.65 11.84 4.05
C ALA A 223 -0.91 10.96 5.28
N VAL A 224 -0.88 9.64 5.11
CA VAL A 224 -1.01 8.66 6.20
C VAL A 224 0.18 8.76 7.14
N ARG A 225 1.40 8.81 6.60
CA ARG A 225 2.64 9.02 7.38
C ARG A 225 2.54 10.27 8.24
N ASP A 226 2.18 11.40 7.63
CA ASP A 226 2.11 12.70 8.30
C ASP A 226 1.06 12.71 9.42
N TYR A 227 -0.10 12.09 9.20
CA TYR A 227 -1.16 12.01 10.20
C TYR A 227 -0.78 11.16 11.41
N LEU A 228 -0.19 9.98 11.16
CA LEU A 228 0.22 9.04 12.21
C LEU A 228 1.58 9.40 12.84
N GLY A 229 2.36 10.29 12.22
CA GLY A 229 3.71 10.63 12.67
C GLY A 229 4.70 9.47 12.49
N LEU A 230 4.58 8.73 11.38
CA LEU A 230 5.44 7.56 11.12
C LEU A 230 6.85 7.99 10.68
N ASN A 231 7.82 7.16 11.06
CA ASN A 231 9.15 7.18 10.44
C ASN A 231 9.08 6.58 9.00
N GLU A 232 10.19 6.64 8.25
CA GLU A 232 10.27 6.03 6.90
C GLU A 232 9.93 4.54 6.90
N THR A 233 10.30 3.84 7.96
CA THR A 233 9.88 2.46 8.24
C THR A 233 9.41 2.41 9.69
N ASP A 234 8.20 1.90 9.90
CA ASP A 234 7.59 1.79 11.22
C ASP A 234 6.76 0.50 11.32
N VAL A 235 6.07 0.34 12.44
CA VAL A 235 5.17 -0.79 12.70
C VAL A 235 3.79 -0.27 13.06
N THR A 236 2.78 -0.72 12.33
CA THR A 236 1.37 -0.34 12.51
C THR A 236 0.46 -1.57 12.51
N ASP A 237 -0.75 -1.42 13.03
CA ASP A 237 -1.82 -2.39 12.82
C ASP A 237 -2.73 -1.93 11.69
N TRP A 238 -3.34 -2.85 10.94
CA TRP A 238 -4.37 -2.49 9.97
C TRP A 238 -5.50 -3.52 9.87
N LYS A 239 -6.67 -3.08 9.44
CA LYS A 239 -7.79 -3.96 9.04
C LYS A 239 -8.59 -3.37 7.90
N PHE A 240 -9.31 -4.21 7.17
CA PHE A 240 -10.37 -3.74 6.28
C PHE A 240 -11.53 -3.16 7.10
N VAL A 241 -12.21 -2.17 6.52
CA VAL A 241 -13.44 -1.60 7.07
C VAL A 241 -14.42 -1.31 5.94
N GLU A 242 -15.71 -1.37 6.23
CA GLU A 242 -16.73 -0.86 5.33
C GLU A 242 -16.81 0.66 5.43
N PHE A 243 -17.26 1.32 4.36
CA PHE A 243 -17.37 2.78 4.33
C PHE A 243 -18.23 3.35 5.46
N SER A 244 -19.28 2.64 5.87
CA SER A 244 -20.14 3.04 7.01
C SER A 244 -19.41 3.08 8.36
N GLU A 245 -18.26 2.42 8.47
CA GLU A 245 -17.42 2.39 9.66
C GLU A 245 -16.30 3.45 9.61
N VAL A 246 -16.18 4.17 8.49
CA VAL A 246 -15.17 5.24 8.33
C VAL A 246 -15.78 6.55 8.83
N PRO A 247 -15.31 7.12 9.96
CA PRO A 247 -15.73 8.44 10.40
C PRO A 247 -15.14 9.51 9.49
N ARG A 248 -15.72 10.73 9.52
CA ARG A 248 -15.09 11.87 8.85
C ARG A 248 -13.79 12.26 9.54
N GLY A 249 -12.81 12.62 8.74
CA GLY A 249 -11.50 13.10 9.15
C GLY A 249 -10.75 13.70 7.96
N PRO A 250 -9.45 13.98 8.08
CA PRO A 250 -8.66 14.53 6.97
C PRO A 250 -8.73 13.70 5.67
N TRP A 251 -8.93 12.37 5.76
CA TRP A 251 -9.12 11.47 4.61
C TRP A 251 -10.44 11.63 3.86
N SER A 252 -11.34 12.50 4.31
CA SER A 252 -12.68 12.65 3.72
C SER A 252 -12.86 13.90 2.84
N THR A 253 -11.80 14.69 2.63
CA THR A 253 -11.92 16.05 2.07
C THR A 253 -11.58 16.18 0.58
N HIS A 254 -10.80 15.26 0.01
CA HIS A 254 -10.27 15.37 -1.35
C HIS A 254 -10.38 14.06 -2.12
N GLY A 255 -10.40 14.17 -3.45
CA GLY A 255 -10.40 13.06 -4.39
C GLY A 255 -11.77 12.79 -5.02
N GLU A 256 -11.82 12.76 -6.34
CA GLU A 256 -13.00 12.38 -7.14
C GLU A 256 -13.35 10.89 -6.95
N ASN A 257 -12.38 10.05 -6.56
CA ASN A 257 -12.59 8.65 -6.18
C ASN A 257 -12.95 8.46 -4.69
N ASN A 258 -13.03 9.55 -3.92
CA ASN A 258 -13.33 9.48 -2.49
C ASN A 258 -14.84 9.37 -2.26
N THR A 259 -15.27 8.30 -1.58
CA THR A 259 -16.69 8.03 -1.30
C THR A 259 -17.38 9.19 -0.56
N PHE A 260 -16.67 9.91 0.32
CA PHE A 260 -17.23 11.09 1.00
C PHE A 260 -17.53 12.22 0.03
N VAL A 261 -16.55 12.57 -0.82
CA VAL A 261 -16.66 13.67 -1.81
C VAL A 261 -17.77 13.37 -2.82
N ILE A 262 -17.83 12.12 -3.31
CA ILE A 262 -18.90 11.66 -4.22
C ILE A 262 -20.28 11.82 -3.57
N ASN A 263 -20.43 11.39 -2.32
CA ASN A 263 -21.72 11.47 -1.61
C ASN A 263 -22.15 12.90 -1.31
N ASP A 264 -21.20 13.77 -0.94
CA ASP A 264 -21.45 15.18 -0.68
C ASP A 264 -21.88 15.91 -1.97
N GLY A 265 -21.24 15.62 -3.11
CA GLY A 265 -21.65 16.12 -4.42
C GLY A 265 -23.08 15.74 -4.77
N LYS A 266 -23.42 14.45 -4.68
CA LYS A 266 -24.79 13.95 -4.94
C LYS A 266 -25.84 14.57 -4.03
N LYS A 267 -25.50 14.86 -2.77
CA LYS A 267 -26.41 15.54 -1.83
C LYS A 267 -26.62 17.00 -2.23
N GLY A 268 -25.56 17.69 -2.66
CA GLY A 268 -25.64 19.05 -3.17
C GLY A 268 -26.52 19.16 -4.41
N GLU A 269 -26.36 18.25 -5.38
CA GLU A 269 -27.19 18.19 -6.59
C GLU A 269 -28.67 17.99 -6.25
N LYS A 270 -29.01 17.02 -5.38
CA LYS A 270 -30.39 16.80 -4.94
C LYS A 270 -31.02 17.99 -4.25
N LEU A 271 -30.25 18.76 -3.47
CA LEU A 271 -30.73 19.98 -2.82
C LEU A 271 -30.95 21.13 -3.80
N ALA A 272 -30.13 21.21 -4.86
CA ALA A 272 -30.28 22.22 -5.91
C ALA A 272 -31.48 21.94 -6.83
N GLU A 273 -31.83 20.67 -7.05
CA GLU A 273 -32.97 20.23 -7.88
C GLU A 273 -34.32 20.24 -7.15
N ALA A 274 -34.34 20.34 -5.81
CA ALA A 274 -35.59 20.40 -5.05
C ALA A 274 -36.35 21.71 -5.35
N PRO A 275 -37.65 21.66 -5.70
CA PRO A 275 -38.41 22.86 -6.01
C PRO A 275 -38.47 23.78 -4.79
N LYS A 276 -38.08 25.04 -4.96
CA LYS A 276 -38.27 26.08 -3.93
C LYS A 276 -39.77 26.20 -3.68
N GLY A 277 -40.23 25.64 -2.56
CA GLY A 277 -41.63 25.62 -2.14
C GLY A 277 -42.24 27.02 -2.25
N GLY A 278 -43.41 27.08 -2.90
CA GLY A 278 -44.08 28.30 -3.34
C GLY A 278 -44.21 29.35 -2.25
N GLY A 279 -43.78 30.57 -2.58
CA GLY A 279 -44.18 31.76 -1.85
C GLY A 279 -45.70 31.85 -1.90
N GLY A 280 -46.34 31.58 -0.77
CA GLY A 280 -47.77 31.73 -0.61
C GLY A 280 -48.18 33.17 -0.96
N ILE A 281 -49.07 33.29 -1.95
CA ILE A 281 -49.79 34.51 -2.23
C ILE A 281 -50.70 34.76 -1.03
N ILE A 282 -50.38 35.77 -0.21
CA ILE A 282 -51.32 36.33 0.76
C ILE A 282 -52.30 37.18 -0.05
N ALA A 283 -53.46 36.61 -0.37
CA ALA A 283 -54.60 37.39 -0.83
C ALA A 283 -55.22 38.09 0.38
N ARG A 284 -55.30 39.42 0.30
CA ARG A 284 -56.10 40.29 1.16
C ARG A 284 -57.50 40.42 0.60
#